data_AF-A0A965UN78-F1
#
_entry.id   AF-A0A965UN78-F1
#
_cell.length_a   1.000
_cell.length_b   1.000
_cell.length_c   1.000
_cell.angle_alpha   90.00
_cell.angle_beta   90.00
_cell.angle_gamma   90.00
#
_symmetry.space_group_name_H-M   'P 1'
#
loop_
_entity.id
_entity.type
_entity.pdbx_description
1 polymer ?
#
loop_
_entity_poly.entity_id
_entity_poly.type
_entity_poly.pdbx_seq_one_letter_code
_entity_poly.pdbx_strand_id
1 'polypeptide(L)'
;MAISRAQLLKELLPGLNALFGLEYARYGEEHKEIYETESSERSFEEETKLSGFSAAPVKNEGSAIRYDNAQEAWTARYNHETIALGFSLTEEAVEDNLYDSLSARYTKALARGMAYTKQVKAANVLNNGFNSGYVGGDGVSLFSTAHPLISGGTNSNTPATAADLNETSLENAVIQIAAWTDERGLLIAAKPRKLIVPPALMFVATRLLET
;
A
#
# COMPACT_ATOMS: atom_id res chain seq x y z
N MET A 1 46.38 -19.62 16.21
CA MET A 1 46.46 -18.30 15.56
C MET A 1 45.40 -17.41 16.18
N ALA A 2 45.80 -16.28 16.76
CA ALA A 2 44.86 -15.35 17.41
C ALA A 2 44.29 -14.38 16.38
N ILE A 3 42.98 -14.39 16.19
CA ILE A 3 42.26 -13.43 15.36
C ILE A 3 42.27 -12.09 16.12
N SER A 4 42.76 -11.03 15.48
CA SER A 4 42.95 -9.72 16.13
C SER A 4 41.82 -8.74 15.81
N ARG A 5 41.58 -7.78 16.72
CA ARG A 5 40.54 -6.72 16.65
C ARG A 5 40.53 -5.94 15.33
N ALA A 6 41.69 -5.79 14.68
CA ALA A 6 41.84 -5.10 13.40
C ALA A 6 41.33 -5.91 12.19
N GLN A 7 41.22 -7.24 12.30
CA GLN A 7 40.75 -8.11 11.22
C GLN A 7 39.22 -8.23 11.19
N LEU A 8 38.55 -8.20 12.35
CA LEU A 8 37.09 -8.32 12.45
C LEU A 8 36.34 -7.02 12.13
N LEU A 9 36.93 -5.84 12.30
CA LEU A 9 36.24 -4.54 12.10
C LEU A 9 35.75 -4.34 10.65
N LYS A 10 36.48 -4.89 9.65
CA LYS A 10 36.09 -4.87 8.23
C LYS A 10 35.07 -5.96 7.85
N GLU A 11 34.93 -7.03 8.65
CA GLU A 11 33.93 -8.08 8.43
C GLU A 11 32.63 -7.84 9.24
N LEU A 12 32.72 -7.17 10.39
CA LEU A 12 31.60 -6.94 11.32
C LEU A 12 30.52 -6.01 10.75
N LEU A 13 30.89 -4.94 10.04
CA LEU A 13 29.90 -4.01 9.46
C LEU A 13 29.12 -4.64 8.29
N PRO A 14 29.77 -5.34 7.33
CA PRO A 14 29.07 -6.22 6.39
C PRO A 14 28.25 -7.32 7.08
N GLY A 15 28.75 -7.91 8.17
CA GLY A 15 28.07 -8.96 8.94
C GLY A 15 26.81 -8.48 9.65
N LEU A 16 26.84 -7.32 10.31
CA LEU A 16 25.67 -6.70 10.94
C LEU A 16 24.63 -6.28 9.90
N ASN A 17 25.05 -5.75 8.74
CA ASN A 17 24.15 -5.46 7.62
C ASN A 17 23.51 -6.74 7.05
N ALA A 18 24.25 -7.84 6.96
CA ALA A 18 23.71 -9.13 6.56
C ALA A 18 22.69 -9.66 7.59
N LEU A 19 22.97 -9.55 8.89
CA LEU A 19 22.02 -9.90 9.95
C LEU A 19 20.76 -9.03 9.91
N PHE A 20 20.90 -7.73 9.62
CA PHE A 20 19.79 -6.81 9.42
C PHE A 20 18.90 -7.24 8.25
N GLY A 21 19.49 -7.52 7.08
CA GLY A 21 18.77 -7.98 5.89
C GLY A 21 18.07 -9.33 6.08
N LEU A 22 18.71 -10.27 6.78
CA LEU A 22 18.15 -11.58 7.08
C LEU A 22 16.95 -11.52 8.03
N GLU A 23 16.98 -10.68 9.08
CA GLU A 23 15.83 -10.54 9.97
C GLU A 23 14.70 -9.72 9.34
N TYR A 24 15.02 -8.75 8.48
CA TYR A 24 14.02 -8.02 7.72
C TYR A 24 13.21 -8.97 6.81
N ALA A 25 13.86 -9.98 6.21
CA ALA A 25 13.20 -11.00 5.39
C ALA A 25 12.35 -12.03 6.19
N ARG A 26 12.53 -12.15 7.51
CA ARG A 26 11.81 -13.14 8.34
C ARG A 26 10.38 -12.74 8.70
N TYR A 27 10.09 -11.45 8.73
CA TYR A 27 8.71 -10.96 8.83
C TYR A 27 8.15 -10.80 7.43
N GLY A 28 7.02 -11.48 7.14
CA GLY A 28 6.35 -11.36 5.86
C GLY A 28 6.09 -9.90 5.53
N GLU A 29 6.56 -9.43 4.38
CA GLU A 29 6.35 -8.06 3.93
C GLU A 29 4.91 -7.84 3.43
N GLU A 30 3.91 -7.97 4.31
CA GLU A 30 2.48 -7.86 3.98
C GLU A 30 2.10 -6.60 3.18
N HIS A 31 2.74 -5.46 3.43
CA HIS A 31 2.52 -4.25 2.63
C HIS A 31 2.75 -4.45 1.12
N LYS A 32 3.63 -5.36 0.70
CA LYS A 32 3.86 -5.69 -0.72
C LYS A 32 2.69 -6.44 -1.35
N GLU A 33 1.84 -7.06 -0.54
CA GLU A 33 0.62 -7.71 -1.02
C GLU A 33 -0.50 -6.71 -1.31
N ILE A 34 -0.38 -5.49 -0.76
CA ILE A 34 -1.38 -4.41 -0.83
C ILE A 34 -0.97 -3.35 -1.86
N TYR A 35 0.32 -2.99 -1.90
CA TYR A 35 0.84 -1.88 -2.68
C TYR A 35 1.95 -2.31 -3.64
N GLU A 36 1.98 -1.65 -4.80
CA GLU A 36 3.15 -1.67 -5.68
C GLU A 36 4.23 -0.73 -5.13
N THR A 37 5.50 -1.08 -5.34
CA THR A 37 6.63 -0.31 -4.81
C THR A 37 7.40 0.32 -5.95
N GLU A 38 7.46 1.64 -5.94
CA GLU A 38 8.24 2.44 -6.89
C GLU A 38 9.39 3.15 -6.18
N SER A 39 10.50 3.37 -6.90
CA SER A 39 11.65 4.11 -6.39
C SER A 39 11.60 5.58 -6.82
N SER A 40 11.88 6.50 -5.90
CA SER A 40 11.98 7.94 -6.20
C SER A 40 13.24 8.56 -5.58
N GLU A 41 13.81 9.54 -6.26
CA GLU A 41 14.88 10.41 -5.76
C GLU A 41 14.36 11.79 -5.31
N ARG A 42 13.04 12.01 -5.37
CA ARG A 42 12.39 13.29 -5.08
C ARG A 42 11.89 13.33 -3.65
N SER A 43 11.64 14.54 -3.13
CA SER A 43 11.06 14.73 -1.79
C SER A 43 9.55 14.42 -1.74
N PHE A 44 8.88 14.48 -2.89
CA PHE A 44 7.49 14.09 -3.07
C PHE A 44 7.27 13.62 -4.50
N GLU A 45 6.29 12.74 -4.69
CA GLU A 45 5.72 12.43 -6.00
C GLU A 45 4.31 12.98 -6.12
N GLU A 46 3.94 13.29 -7.35
CA GLU A 46 2.62 13.84 -7.67
C GLU A 46 2.06 13.13 -8.88
N GLU A 47 0.88 12.54 -8.71
CA GLU A 47 0.16 11.83 -9.76
C GLU A 47 -1.14 12.56 -10.06
N THR A 48 -1.31 12.92 -11.33
CA THR A 48 -2.54 13.54 -11.83
C THR A 48 -3.33 12.52 -12.62
N LYS A 49 -4.54 12.22 -12.16
CA LYS A 49 -5.48 11.38 -12.89
C LYS A 49 -6.09 12.20 -14.03
N LEU A 50 -5.92 11.73 -15.26
CA LEU A 50 -6.55 12.33 -16.44
C LEU A 50 -7.90 11.67 -16.72
N SER A 51 -8.88 12.49 -17.09
CA SER A 51 -10.13 12.02 -17.67
C SER A 51 -9.88 11.62 -19.11
N GLY A 52 -10.26 10.39 -19.46
CA GLY A 52 -10.26 9.95 -20.85
C GLY A 52 -11.33 10.65 -21.71
N PHE A 53 -11.68 10.02 -22.82
CA PHE A 53 -12.74 10.47 -23.72
C PHE A 53 -14.05 9.72 -23.43
N SER A 54 -15.19 10.33 -23.80
CA SER A 54 -16.48 9.64 -23.72
C SER A 54 -16.67 8.64 -24.87
N ALA A 55 -17.78 7.89 -24.83
CA ALA A 55 -18.16 6.95 -25.89
C ALA A 55 -18.19 7.63 -27.26
N ALA A 56 -17.63 6.97 -28.27
CA ALA A 56 -17.67 7.46 -29.64
C ALA A 56 -19.13 7.50 -30.15
N PRO A 57 -19.65 8.67 -30.56
CA PRO A 57 -21.01 8.76 -31.08
C PRO A 57 -21.11 8.16 -32.49
N VAL A 58 -22.30 7.69 -32.86
CA VAL A 58 -22.58 7.29 -34.25
C VAL A 58 -22.51 8.52 -35.14
N LYS A 59 -21.63 8.50 -36.14
CA LYS A 59 -21.46 9.58 -37.11
C LYS A 59 -22.38 9.35 -38.32
N ASN A 60 -23.37 10.22 -38.50
CA ASN A 60 -24.20 10.22 -39.70
C ASN A 60 -23.44 10.76 -40.91
N GLU A 61 -23.82 10.30 -42.11
CA GLU A 61 -23.23 10.75 -43.36
C GLU A 61 -23.43 12.26 -43.55
N GLY A 62 -22.38 12.97 -43.98
CA GLY A 62 -22.38 14.44 -44.13
C GLY A 62 -22.13 15.24 -42.84
N SER A 63 -22.20 14.63 -41.66
CA SER A 63 -21.93 15.31 -40.38
C SER A 63 -20.43 15.46 -40.09
N ALA A 64 -20.07 16.52 -39.37
CA ALA A 64 -18.71 16.73 -38.88
C ALA A 64 -18.32 15.69 -37.81
N ILE A 65 -17.02 15.43 -37.66
CA ILE A 65 -16.48 14.61 -36.57
C ILE A 65 -16.61 15.40 -35.26
N ARG A 66 -17.15 14.75 -34.22
CA ARG A 66 -17.19 15.32 -32.86
C ARG A 66 -15.83 15.12 -32.20
N TYR A 67 -15.26 16.20 -31.68
CA TYR A 67 -14.06 16.16 -30.84
C TYR A 67 -14.47 16.25 -29.37
N ASP A 68 -13.80 15.48 -28.52
CA ASP A 68 -13.96 15.51 -27.07
C ASP A 68 -12.64 15.96 -26.43
N ASN A 69 -12.72 16.58 -25.26
CA ASN A 69 -11.55 17.12 -24.56
C ASN A 69 -11.27 16.28 -23.31
N ALA A 70 -10.02 15.83 -23.18
CA ALA A 70 -9.51 15.28 -21.92
C ALA A 70 -9.28 16.42 -20.92
N GLN A 71 -9.59 16.19 -19.65
CA GLN A 71 -9.43 17.13 -18.54
C GLN A 71 -8.81 16.42 -17.34
N GLU A 72 -8.16 17.14 -16.44
CA GLU A 72 -7.60 16.57 -15.21
C GLU A 72 -8.73 16.32 -14.20
N ALA A 73 -8.75 15.13 -13.59
CA ALA A 73 -9.74 14.75 -12.58
C ALA A 73 -9.33 15.25 -11.20
N TRP A 74 -8.18 14.76 -10.72
CA TRP A 74 -7.61 15.17 -9.46
C TRP A 74 -6.13 14.80 -9.40
N THR A 75 -5.44 15.42 -8.45
CA THR A 75 -4.01 15.22 -8.23
C THR A 75 -3.78 14.73 -6.81
N ALA A 76 -3.03 13.65 -6.65
CA ALA A 76 -2.59 13.16 -5.35
C ALA A 76 -1.09 13.39 -5.20
N ARG A 77 -0.68 13.79 -3.99
CA ARG A 77 0.74 13.99 -3.64
C ARG A 77 1.16 13.00 -2.57
N TYR A 78 2.25 12.30 -2.82
CA TYR A 78 2.90 11.38 -1.91
C TYR A 78 4.16 12.03 -1.36
N ASN A 79 4.17 12.35 -0.05
CA ASN A 79 5.35 12.91 0.61
C ASN A 79 6.19 11.80 1.22
N HIS A 80 7.50 11.80 0.94
CA HIS A 80 8.41 10.82 1.53
C HIS A 80 8.73 11.19 2.99
N GLU A 81 8.43 10.29 3.92
CA GLU A 81 8.76 10.44 5.33
C GLU A 81 10.02 9.65 5.66
N THR A 82 10.97 10.28 6.36
CA THR A 82 12.19 9.60 6.83
C THR A 82 11.92 8.89 8.14
N ILE A 83 12.07 7.57 8.16
CA ILE A 83 11.99 6.74 9.37
C ILE A 83 13.42 6.40 9.78
N ALA A 84 13.78 6.66 11.03
CA ALA A 84 15.10 6.36 11.56
C ALA A 84 15.01 5.83 12.99
N LEU A 85 15.84 4.84 13.28
CA LEU A 85 16.05 4.28 14.62
C LEU A 85 17.53 3.92 14.76
N GLY A 86 18.11 4.16 15.94
CA GLY A 86 19.52 3.88 16.22
C GLY A 86 19.70 3.34 17.64
N PHE A 87 20.80 2.63 17.88
CA PHE A 87 21.27 2.26 19.21
C PHE A 87 22.75 2.61 19.36
N SER A 88 23.18 2.87 20.59
CA SER A 88 24.58 3.09 20.94
C SER A 88 25.06 2.00 21.89
N LEU A 89 26.36 1.74 21.89
CA LEU A 89 27.01 0.79 22.77
C LEU A 89 28.22 1.46 23.42
N THR A 90 28.44 1.22 24.70
CA THR A 90 29.56 1.82 25.44
C THR A 90 30.87 1.07 25.16
N GLU A 91 31.99 1.72 25.43
CA GLU A 91 33.32 1.15 25.21
C GLU A 91 33.60 -0.02 26.16
N GLU A 92 33.12 0.05 27.40
CA GLU A 92 33.26 -1.00 28.41
C GLU A 92 32.57 -2.30 27.98
N ALA A 93 31.37 -2.19 27.37
CA ALA A 93 30.68 -3.35 26.80
C ALA A 93 31.43 -3.98 25.62
N VAL A 94 32.30 -3.19 24.96
CA VAL A 94 33.21 -3.69 23.92
C VAL A 94 34.40 -4.42 24.53
N GLU A 95 34.98 -3.85 25.58
CA GLU A 95 36.12 -4.41 26.30
C GLU A 95 35.76 -5.72 27.04
N ASP A 96 34.54 -5.83 27.56
CA ASP A 96 34.03 -7.01 28.26
C ASP A 96 33.65 -8.18 27.33
N ASN A 97 33.97 -8.09 26.04
CA ASN A 97 33.67 -9.10 25.02
C ASN A 97 32.16 -9.43 24.87
N LEU A 98 31.28 -8.57 25.40
CA LEU A 98 29.83 -8.65 25.22
C LEU A 98 29.40 -8.04 23.87
N TYR A 99 30.28 -7.29 23.20
CA TYR A 99 30.06 -6.60 21.93
C TYR A 99 29.40 -7.44 20.86
N ASP A 100 29.95 -8.62 20.57
CA ASP A 100 29.51 -9.42 19.42
C ASP A 100 28.09 -9.93 19.64
N SER A 101 27.80 -10.37 20.87
CA SER A 101 26.46 -10.82 21.27
C SER A 101 25.43 -9.68 21.36
N LEU A 102 25.80 -8.52 21.89
CA LEU A 102 24.91 -7.38 22.08
C LEU A 102 24.65 -6.64 20.76
N SER A 103 25.70 -6.40 19.96
CA SER A 103 25.58 -5.74 18.65
C SER A 103 24.73 -6.57 17.69
N ALA A 104 24.96 -7.89 17.61
CA ALA A 104 24.13 -8.76 16.80
C ALA A 104 22.67 -8.75 17.27
N ARG A 105 22.41 -8.86 18.58
CA ARG A 105 21.05 -8.83 19.13
C ARG A 105 20.34 -7.50 18.87
N TYR A 106 21.02 -6.37 19.08
CA TYR A 106 20.42 -5.05 18.92
C TYR A 106 20.23 -4.67 17.45
N THR A 107 21.14 -5.05 16.55
CA THR A 107 20.93 -4.86 15.11
C THR A 107 19.70 -5.62 14.61
N LYS A 108 19.50 -6.86 15.08
CA LYS A 108 18.29 -7.65 14.77
C LYS A 108 17.01 -7.01 15.32
N ALA A 109 17.06 -6.53 16.56
CA ALA A 109 15.93 -5.83 17.18
C ALA A 109 15.59 -4.52 16.44
N LEU A 110 16.61 -3.78 16.01
CA LEU A 110 16.46 -2.56 15.22
C LEU A 110 15.84 -2.87 13.86
N ALA A 111 16.30 -3.90 13.16
CA ALA A 111 15.72 -4.36 11.89
C ALA A 111 14.23 -4.67 12.03
N ARG A 112 13.86 -5.39 13.09
CA ARG A 112 12.46 -5.71 13.40
C ARG A 112 11.63 -4.46 13.68
N GLY A 113 12.17 -3.51 14.46
CA GLY A 113 11.48 -2.25 14.76
C GLY A 113 11.18 -1.46 13.50
N MET A 114 12.18 -1.32 12.62
CA MET A 114 12.05 -0.62 11.34
C MET A 114 11.01 -1.30 10.42
N ALA A 115 11.09 -2.63 10.28
CA ALA A 115 10.13 -3.39 9.49
C ALA A 115 8.70 -3.24 10.03
N TYR A 116 8.52 -3.32 11.36
CA TYR A 116 7.22 -3.14 12.00
C TYR A 116 6.63 -1.75 11.75
N THR A 117 7.42 -0.68 11.90
CA THR A 117 6.94 0.67 11.61
C THR A 117 6.48 0.82 10.16
N LYS A 118 7.21 0.23 9.20
CA LYS A 118 6.82 0.21 7.79
C LYS A 118 5.46 -0.47 7.59
N GLN A 119 5.25 -1.63 8.21
CA GLN A 119 3.98 -2.35 8.11
C GLN A 119 2.81 -1.58 8.73
N VAL A 120 2.99 -1.04 9.93
CA VAL A 120 1.94 -0.26 10.61
C VAL A 120 1.54 0.95 9.77
N LYS A 121 2.51 1.69 9.23
CA LYS A 121 2.22 2.83 8.35
C LYS A 121 1.49 2.42 7.08
N ALA A 122 1.87 1.31 6.46
CA ALA A 122 1.19 0.79 5.27
C ALA A 122 -0.26 0.35 5.55
N ALA A 123 -0.49 -0.33 6.68
CA ALA A 123 -1.82 -0.77 7.10
C ALA A 123 -2.72 0.40 7.54
N ASN A 124 -2.15 1.50 8.04
CA ASN A 124 -2.90 2.66 8.50
C ASN A 124 -3.80 3.28 7.42
N VAL A 125 -3.44 3.19 6.15
CA VAL A 125 -4.29 3.69 5.05
C VAL A 125 -5.61 2.91 5.00
N LEU A 126 -5.56 1.58 5.10
CA LEU A 126 -6.76 0.74 5.16
C LEU A 126 -7.52 0.93 6.48
N ASN A 127 -6.80 0.98 7.61
CA ASN A 127 -7.41 1.16 8.93
C ASN A 127 -8.17 2.49 9.06
N ASN A 128 -7.69 3.54 8.40
CA ASN A 128 -8.35 4.84 8.36
C ASN A 128 -9.27 5.01 7.15
N GLY A 129 -9.49 3.97 6.34
CA GLY A 129 -10.19 4.11 5.06
C GLY A 129 -11.65 4.56 5.17
N PHE A 130 -12.31 4.37 6.32
CA PHE A 130 -13.67 4.88 6.59
C PHE A 130 -13.70 6.28 7.22
N ASN A 131 -12.54 6.86 7.56
CA ASN A 131 -12.46 8.16 8.21
C ASN A 131 -12.63 9.28 7.17
N SER A 132 -13.71 10.06 7.27
CA SER A 132 -13.99 11.17 6.36
C SER A 132 -12.98 12.32 6.42
N GLY A 133 -12.16 12.40 7.48
CA GLY A 133 -11.03 13.32 7.58
C GLY A 133 -9.74 12.79 6.95
N TYR A 134 -9.69 11.52 6.55
CA TYR A 134 -8.56 10.89 5.86
C TYR A 134 -8.91 10.70 4.39
N VAL A 135 -8.83 11.79 3.63
CA VAL A 135 -9.28 11.85 2.24
C VAL A 135 -8.21 11.41 1.25
N GLY A 136 -8.64 10.78 0.16
CA GLY A 136 -7.84 10.52 -1.03
C GLY A 136 -7.82 11.71 -1.99
N GLY A 137 -7.31 11.47 -3.20
CA GLY A 137 -7.15 12.52 -4.21
C GLY A 137 -8.47 13.10 -4.74
N ASP A 138 -9.56 12.33 -4.72
CA ASP A 138 -10.91 12.78 -5.08
C ASP A 138 -11.66 13.52 -3.95
N GLY A 139 -10.98 13.74 -2.81
CA GLY A 139 -11.52 14.50 -1.67
C GLY A 139 -12.46 13.72 -0.76
N VAL A 140 -12.61 12.40 -0.94
CA VAL A 140 -13.39 11.53 -0.04
C VAL A 140 -12.52 10.44 0.59
N SER A 141 -13.03 9.78 1.63
CA SER A 141 -12.33 8.67 2.28
C SER A 141 -12.15 7.47 1.34
N LEU A 142 -11.12 6.66 1.58
CA LEU A 142 -10.80 5.49 0.73
C LEU A 142 -11.99 4.55 0.55
N PHE A 143 -12.79 4.34 1.60
CA PHE A 143 -14.01 3.56 1.58
C PHE A 143 -15.21 4.51 1.60
N SER A 144 -15.93 4.60 0.47
CA SER A 144 -17.04 5.54 0.28
C SER A 144 -18.10 4.97 -0.65
N THR A 145 -19.34 5.38 -0.40
CA THR A 145 -20.46 5.12 -1.32
C THR A 145 -20.55 6.15 -2.45
N ALA A 146 -19.70 7.18 -2.43
CA ALA A 146 -19.76 8.31 -3.35
C ALA A 146 -18.37 8.87 -3.67
N HIS A 147 -17.61 8.16 -4.50
CA HIS A 147 -16.43 8.69 -5.17
C HIS A 147 -16.87 9.52 -6.39
N PRO A 148 -16.66 10.84 -6.41
CA PRO A 148 -17.13 11.71 -7.48
C PRO A 148 -16.39 11.44 -8.80
N LEU A 149 -17.14 11.48 -9.91
CA LEU A 149 -16.62 11.39 -11.27
C LEU A 149 -16.80 12.72 -12.00
N ILE A 150 -15.93 13.03 -12.95
CA ILE A 150 -16.06 14.24 -13.79
C ILE A 150 -17.39 14.27 -14.55
N SER A 151 -17.91 13.11 -14.95
CA SER A 151 -19.21 12.99 -15.63
C SER A 151 -20.40 13.48 -14.79
N GLY A 152 -20.20 13.76 -13.50
CA GLY A 152 -21.24 14.19 -12.54
C GLY A 152 -21.90 13.04 -11.79
N GLY A 153 -21.52 11.79 -12.09
CA GLY A 153 -21.92 10.60 -11.34
C GLY A 153 -20.97 10.28 -10.19
N THR A 154 -21.20 9.13 -9.54
CA THR A 154 -20.33 8.61 -8.50
C THR A 154 -20.12 7.11 -8.65
N ASN A 155 -18.93 6.61 -8.33
CA ASN A 155 -18.70 5.19 -8.06
C ASN A 155 -18.77 4.94 -6.55
N SER A 156 -19.22 3.75 -6.14
CA SER A 156 -19.19 3.30 -4.76
C SER A 156 -18.26 2.10 -4.62
N ASN A 157 -17.48 2.03 -3.55
CA ASN A 157 -16.66 0.84 -3.23
C ASN A 157 -17.02 0.21 -1.87
N THR A 158 -18.11 0.68 -1.26
CA THR A 158 -18.74 0.10 -0.08
C THR A 158 -20.24 -0.08 -0.31
N PRO A 159 -20.90 -0.97 0.44
CA PRO A 159 -22.35 -1.07 0.41
C PRO A 159 -23.01 0.10 1.14
N ALA A 160 -24.20 0.53 0.68
CA ALA A 160 -24.96 1.61 1.32
C ALA A 160 -25.38 1.26 2.76
N THR A 161 -25.65 -0.03 3.01
CA THR A 161 -25.88 -0.59 4.34
C THR A 161 -24.77 -1.59 4.61
N ALA A 162 -24.05 -1.43 5.73
CA ALA A 162 -22.99 -2.35 6.11
C ALA A 162 -23.55 -3.78 6.23
N ALA A 163 -22.81 -4.74 5.69
CA ALA A 163 -23.14 -6.15 5.71
C ALA A 163 -21.92 -6.96 6.15
N ASP A 164 -22.16 -8.03 6.91
CA ASP A 164 -21.11 -8.95 7.32
C ASP A 164 -20.58 -9.75 6.12
N LEU A 165 -19.32 -10.19 6.20
CA LEU A 165 -18.71 -11.04 5.17
C LEU A 165 -19.40 -12.40 5.10
N ASN A 166 -20.14 -12.61 4.01
CA ASN A 166 -20.80 -13.84 3.62
C ASN A 166 -20.88 -13.94 2.09
N GLU A 167 -21.33 -15.10 1.58
CA GLU A 167 -21.45 -15.37 0.14
C GLU A 167 -22.22 -14.28 -0.61
N THR A 168 -23.43 -13.94 -0.18
CA THR A 168 -24.26 -12.90 -0.82
C THR A 168 -23.58 -11.53 -0.83
N SER A 169 -22.95 -11.13 0.28
CA SER A 169 -22.24 -9.85 0.36
C SER A 169 -21.01 -9.82 -0.57
N LEU A 170 -20.32 -10.96 -0.71
CA LEU A 170 -19.13 -11.09 -1.54
C LEU A 170 -19.51 -11.07 -3.02
N GLU A 171 -20.55 -11.80 -3.42
CA GLU A 171 -21.10 -11.77 -4.78
C GLU A 171 -21.54 -10.37 -5.18
N ASN A 172 -22.27 -9.68 -4.29
CA ASN A 172 -22.69 -8.30 -4.51
C ASN A 172 -21.49 -7.36 -4.68
N ALA A 173 -20.42 -7.53 -3.88
CA ALA A 173 -19.20 -6.74 -4.03
C ALA A 173 -18.51 -7.00 -5.37
N VAL A 174 -18.45 -8.25 -5.85
CA VAL A 174 -17.89 -8.59 -7.17
C VAL A 174 -18.68 -7.92 -8.30
N ILE A 175 -20.01 -7.95 -8.23
CA ILE A 175 -20.89 -7.28 -9.21
C ILE A 175 -20.69 -5.77 -9.18
N GLN A 176 -20.60 -5.18 -7.99
CA GLN A 176 -20.36 -3.74 -7.81
C GLN A 176 -19.04 -3.31 -8.46
N ILE A 177 -17.95 -4.08 -8.25
CA ILE A 177 -16.65 -3.81 -8.87
C ILE A 177 -16.74 -3.89 -10.40
N ALA A 178 -17.46 -4.88 -10.93
CA ALA A 178 -17.66 -5.02 -12.38
C ALA A 178 -18.46 -3.87 -13.00
N ALA A 179 -19.28 -3.17 -12.21
CA ALA A 179 -20.09 -2.03 -12.63
C ALA A 179 -19.35 -0.68 -12.54
N TRP A 180 -18.11 -0.64 -12.06
CA TRP A 180 -17.35 0.60 -12.00
C TRP A 180 -17.13 1.21 -13.38
N THR A 181 -17.25 2.53 -13.41
CA THR A 181 -17.04 3.33 -14.61
C THR A 181 -15.83 4.25 -14.47
N ASP A 182 -15.26 4.67 -15.59
CA ASP A 182 -14.24 5.70 -15.64
C ASP A 182 -14.84 7.10 -15.41
N GLU A 183 -13.99 8.13 -15.46
CA GLU A 183 -14.39 9.53 -15.29
C GLU A 183 -15.44 10.00 -16.32
N ARG A 184 -15.65 9.25 -17.41
CA ARG A 184 -16.56 9.55 -18.53
C ARG A 184 -17.77 8.62 -18.59
N GLY A 185 -17.91 7.70 -17.62
CA GLY A 185 -19.04 6.78 -17.53
C GLY A 185 -18.88 5.47 -18.32
N LEU A 186 -17.68 5.16 -18.83
CA LEU A 186 -17.39 3.90 -19.52
C LEU A 186 -16.96 2.83 -18.53
N LEU A 187 -17.41 1.58 -18.71
CA LEU A 187 -17.01 0.47 -17.83
C LEU A 187 -15.49 0.20 -17.89
N ILE A 188 -14.85 0.04 -16.73
CA ILE A 188 -13.39 -0.18 -16.63
C ILE A 188 -12.98 -1.66 -16.59
N ALA A 189 -13.93 -2.59 -16.75
CA ALA A 189 -13.71 -4.03 -16.72
C ALA A 189 -12.89 -4.51 -15.51
N ALA A 190 -13.08 -3.87 -14.35
CA ALA A 190 -12.38 -4.20 -13.12
C ALA A 190 -12.77 -5.60 -12.64
N LYS A 191 -11.77 -6.34 -12.11
CA LYS A 191 -11.96 -7.68 -11.55
C LYS A 191 -11.26 -7.78 -10.21
N PRO A 192 -11.95 -8.27 -9.16
CA PRO A 192 -11.31 -8.52 -7.88
C PRO A 192 -10.26 -9.63 -8.03
N ARG A 193 -9.07 -9.44 -7.43
CA ARG A 193 -7.95 -10.40 -7.50
C ARG A 193 -7.53 -10.96 -6.15
N LYS A 194 -7.78 -10.23 -5.06
CA LYS A 194 -7.31 -10.57 -3.72
C LYS A 194 -8.31 -10.06 -2.69
N LEU A 195 -8.57 -10.86 -1.66
CA LEU A 195 -9.38 -10.50 -0.51
C LEU A 195 -8.46 -10.31 0.69
N ILE A 196 -8.42 -9.09 1.23
CA ILE A 196 -7.65 -8.75 2.44
C ILE A 196 -8.63 -8.74 3.61
N VAL A 197 -8.33 -9.50 4.66
CA VAL A 197 -9.20 -9.63 5.84
C VAL A 197 -8.43 -9.47 7.14
N PRO A 198 -9.09 -8.99 8.21
CA PRO A 198 -8.52 -9.06 9.55
C PRO A 198 -8.44 -10.52 10.03
N PRO A 199 -7.54 -10.84 10.98
CA PRO A 199 -7.37 -12.20 11.49
C PRO A 199 -8.67 -12.86 11.98
N ALA A 200 -9.59 -12.08 12.55
CA ALA A 200 -10.88 -12.57 13.05
C ALA A 200 -11.77 -13.18 11.95
N LEU A 201 -11.61 -12.76 10.71
CA LEU A 201 -12.41 -13.24 9.57
C LEU A 201 -11.69 -14.32 8.75
N MET A 202 -10.49 -14.76 9.16
CA MET A 202 -9.69 -15.70 8.36
C MET A 202 -10.48 -16.97 8.02
N PHE A 203 -11.16 -17.58 8.99
CA PHE A 203 -11.89 -18.84 8.77
C PHE A 203 -13.14 -18.65 7.90
N VAL A 204 -13.80 -17.49 8.02
CA VAL A 204 -14.95 -17.15 7.18
C VAL A 204 -14.49 -16.97 5.73
N ALA A 205 -13.42 -16.22 5.52
CA ALA A 205 -12.84 -15.97 4.20
C ALA A 205 -12.33 -17.25 3.54
N THR A 206 -11.56 -18.08 4.27
CA THR A 206 -11.09 -19.39 3.78
C THR A 206 -12.25 -20.25 3.32
N ARG A 207 -13.30 -20.37 4.13
CA ARG A 207 -14.49 -21.15 3.76
C ARG A 207 -15.20 -20.62 2.51
N LEU A 208 -15.25 -19.30 2.31
CA LEU A 208 -15.91 -18.71 1.13
C LEU A 208 -15.08 -18.83 -0.15
N LEU A 209 -13.75 -18.91 -0.04
CA LEU A 209 -12.86 -18.94 -1.22
C LEU A 209 -12.41 -20.34 -1.62
N GLU A 210 -12.45 -21.31 -0.70
CA GLU A 210 -11.96 -22.68 -0.92
C GLU A 210 -13.09 -23.71 -1.12
N THR A 211 -14.35 -23.27 -1.20
CA THR A 211 -15.49 -24.07 -1.68
C THR A 211 -15.48 -24.22 -3.19
#